data_AF-A0A8T5HV24-F1
#
_entry.id   AF-A0A8T5HV24-F1
#
_cell.length_a   1.000
_cell.length_b   1.000
_cell.length_c   1.000
_cell.angle_alpha   90.00
_cell.angle_beta   90.00
_cell.angle_gamma   90.00
#
_symmetry.space_group_name_H-M   'P 1'
#
loop_
_entity.id
_entity.type
_entity.pdbx_description
1 polymer ?
#
loop_
_entity_poly.entity_id
_entity_poly.type
_entity_poly.pdbx_seq_one_letter_code
_entity_poly.pdbx_strand_id
1 'polypeptide(L)'
;MEKLDILVVEDKKIHQDSANDLLGEHNIVVASNLVEALAHLGQDYVGNRTGSGFIERAESNRIKEIAQESAGKSYDIVLTDMMFPLGPGIINLTREGEYQRHEEQPLGYAMALYAAKQGIPLIGILTDMNHHAGPIAATFDLFRNRDSEHGREEFTINDSKVALFDNRDFPEMYLMKDGSLTEQASWRLSDGESALYQREAGAEVTVKNWKGVLGALRGD
;
A
#
# COMPACT_ATOMS: atom_id res chain seq x y z
N MET A 1 -8.09 16.15 15.51
CA MET A 1 -8.71 15.60 14.29
C MET A 1 -9.68 14.50 14.68
N GLU A 2 -10.62 14.18 13.81
CA GLU A 2 -11.40 12.94 13.92
C GLU A 2 -10.47 11.74 13.74
N LYS A 3 -10.64 10.72 14.58
CA LYS A 3 -9.85 9.48 14.49
C LYS A 3 -10.43 8.62 13.35
N LEU A 4 -9.58 8.06 12.52
CA LEU A 4 -9.97 7.30 11.32
C LEU A 4 -9.58 5.84 11.48
N ASP A 5 -10.35 4.95 10.86
CA ASP A 5 -10.00 3.54 10.68
C ASP A 5 -9.33 3.36 9.30
N ILE A 6 -8.02 3.08 9.31
CA ILE A 6 -7.18 3.05 8.10
C ILE A 6 -6.61 1.64 7.91
N LEU A 7 -6.83 1.06 6.73
CA LEU A 7 -6.14 -0.14 6.27
C LEU A 7 -4.96 0.26 5.38
N VAL A 8 -3.75 -0.09 5.81
CA VAL A 8 -2.51 0.06 5.03
C VAL A 8 -2.12 -1.29 4.43
N VAL A 9 -1.93 -1.36 3.12
CA VAL A 9 -1.46 -2.56 2.41
C VAL A 9 -0.02 -2.31 1.96
N GLU A 10 0.93 -2.90 2.68
CA GLU A 10 2.37 -2.62 2.53
C GLU A 10 3.16 -3.82 3.04
N ASP A 11 4.07 -4.36 2.24
CA ASP A 11 4.82 -5.59 2.57
C ASP A 11 6.17 -5.31 3.24
N LYS A 12 6.79 -4.16 2.96
CA LYS A 12 8.10 -3.82 3.50
C LYS A 12 7.96 -3.26 4.90
N LYS A 13 8.56 -3.96 5.87
CA LYS A 13 8.56 -3.57 7.30
C LYS A 13 8.90 -2.09 7.54
N ILE A 14 9.85 -1.54 6.79
CA ILE A 14 10.27 -0.14 6.94
C ILE A 14 9.16 0.87 6.57
N HIS A 15 8.35 0.54 5.56
CA HIS A 15 7.20 1.36 5.17
C HIS A 15 6.00 1.12 6.08
N GLN A 16 5.83 -0.09 6.61
CA GLN A 16 4.86 -0.36 7.67
C GLN A 16 5.17 0.46 8.92
N ASP A 17 6.45 0.53 9.31
CA ASP A 17 6.91 1.33 10.46
C ASP A 17 6.63 2.81 10.23
N SER A 18 6.93 3.31 9.03
CA SER A 18 6.59 4.70 8.67
C SER A 18 5.09 4.97 8.73
N ALA A 19 4.23 4.01 8.38
CA ALA A 19 2.78 4.19 8.51
C ALA A 19 2.37 4.32 9.98
N ASN A 20 2.89 3.44 10.85
CA ASN A 20 2.61 3.48 12.28
C ASN A 20 3.08 4.79 12.94
N ASP A 21 4.25 5.28 12.56
CA ASP A 21 4.80 6.53 13.09
C ASP A 21 4.03 7.77 12.57
N LEU A 22 3.78 7.82 11.26
CA LEU A 22 3.19 8.99 10.61
C LEU A 22 1.69 9.12 10.84
N LEU A 23 0.98 8.00 11.00
CA LEU A 23 -0.47 7.96 11.14
C LEU A 23 -0.90 7.55 12.54
N GLY A 24 0.01 7.51 13.53
CA GLY A 24 -0.22 6.92 14.86
C GLY A 24 -1.35 7.56 15.69
N GLU A 25 -1.89 8.71 15.25
CA GLU A 25 -3.10 9.30 15.83
C GLU A 25 -4.40 8.60 15.38
N HIS A 26 -4.35 7.77 14.35
CA HIS A 26 -5.47 6.99 13.78
C HIS A 26 -5.46 5.53 14.25
N ASN A 27 -6.52 4.78 13.93
CA ASN A 27 -6.54 3.33 14.12
C ASN A 27 -5.99 2.69 12.84
N ILE A 28 -4.77 2.17 12.90
CA ILE A 28 -4.10 1.60 11.74
C ILE A 28 -4.15 0.08 11.83
N VAL A 29 -4.50 -0.54 10.71
CA VAL A 29 -4.33 -1.97 10.47
C VAL A 29 -3.41 -2.13 9.26
N VAL A 30 -2.43 -3.04 9.35
CA VAL A 30 -1.46 -3.27 8.27
C VAL A 30 -1.64 -4.69 7.71
N ALA A 31 -1.84 -4.78 6.40
CA ALA A 31 -1.82 -6.02 5.63
C ALA A 31 -0.52 -6.11 4.83
N SER A 32 0.21 -7.22 4.93
CA SER A 32 1.51 -7.40 4.26
C SER A 32 1.41 -8.00 2.86
N ASN A 33 0.21 -8.38 2.42
CA ASN A 33 -0.04 -9.03 1.13
C ASN A 33 -1.52 -8.95 0.74
N LEU A 34 -1.83 -9.37 -0.48
CA LEU A 34 -3.20 -9.34 -1.00
C LEU A 34 -4.18 -10.17 -0.17
N VAL A 35 -3.79 -11.36 0.29
CA VAL A 35 -4.69 -12.26 1.04
C VAL A 35 -5.08 -11.64 2.38
N GLU A 36 -4.14 -11.05 3.10
CA GLU A 36 -4.43 -10.32 4.34
C GLU A 36 -5.35 -9.12 4.09
N ALA A 37 -5.06 -8.32 3.07
CA ALA A 37 -5.87 -7.15 2.73
C ALA A 37 -7.33 -7.55 2.38
N LEU A 38 -7.50 -8.62 1.60
CA LEU A 38 -8.81 -9.15 1.25
C LEU A 38 -9.56 -9.69 2.47
N ALA A 39 -8.87 -10.36 3.40
CA ALA A 39 -9.46 -10.83 4.64
C ALA A 39 -9.95 -9.66 5.52
N HIS A 40 -9.19 -8.57 5.59
CA HIS A 40 -9.62 -7.35 6.28
C HIS A 40 -10.86 -6.71 5.64
N LEU A 41 -11.01 -6.81 4.33
CA LEU A 41 -12.14 -6.26 3.57
C LEU A 41 -13.32 -7.25 3.43
N GLY A 42 -13.36 -8.28 4.29
CA GLY A 42 -14.49 -9.21 4.38
C GLY A 42 -14.57 -10.25 3.27
N GLN A 43 -13.52 -10.42 2.46
CA GLN A 43 -13.47 -11.52 1.49
C GLN A 43 -13.18 -12.83 2.21
N ASP A 44 -14.14 -13.76 2.17
CA ASP A 44 -13.89 -15.14 2.59
C ASP A 44 -13.02 -15.86 1.56
N TYR A 45 -11.69 -15.79 1.73
CA TYR A 45 -10.73 -16.58 0.95
C TYR A 45 -10.51 -17.99 1.49
N VAL A 46 -11.16 -18.34 2.61
CA VAL A 46 -11.07 -19.67 3.24
C VAL A 46 -11.94 -20.68 2.47
N GLY A 47 -11.68 -20.83 1.18
CA GLY A 47 -12.19 -21.96 0.41
C GLY A 47 -11.53 -23.24 0.90
N ASN A 48 -12.33 -24.19 1.40
CA ASN A 48 -11.93 -25.53 1.83
C ASN A 48 -11.31 -26.43 0.72
N ARG A 49 -10.72 -25.87 -0.34
CA ARG A 49 -10.08 -26.64 -1.41
C ARG A 49 -8.59 -26.82 -1.10
N THR A 50 -8.31 -27.81 -0.27
CA THR A 50 -6.98 -28.44 -0.09
C THR A 50 -6.59 -29.32 -1.29
N GLY A 51 -6.99 -28.93 -2.50
CA GLY A 51 -6.61 -29.62 -3.72
C GLY A 51 -5.26 -29.09 -4.19
N SER A 52 -4.21 -29.86 -3.92
CA SER A 52 -2.81 -29.75 -4.39
C SER A 52 -1.88 -28.62 -3.90
N GLY A 53 -2.36 -27.48 -3.42
CA GLY A 53 -1.48 -26.43 -2.89
C GLY A 53 -1.43 -26.41 -1.36
N PHE A 54 -0.30 -26.82 -0.75
CA PHE A 54 -0.10 -26.62 0.69
C PHE A 54 0.00 -25.11 0.97
N ILE A 55 -0.99 -24.55 1.66
CA ILE A 55 -0.79 -23.40 2.53
C ILE A 55 -0.30 -23.98 3.84
N GLU A 56 0.72 -23.38 4.45
CA GLU A 56 1.11 -23.83 5.78
C GLU A 56 -0.05 -23.61 6.76
N ARG A 57 -0.29 -24.57 7.66
CA ARG A 57 -1.41 -24.46 8.62
C ARG A 57 -1.37 -23.15 9.41
N ALA A 58 -0.16 -22.66 9.73
CA ALA A 58 0.05 -21.41 10.43
C ALA A 58 -0.47 -20.20 9.63
N GLU A 59 -0.13 -20.10 8.34
CA GLU A 59 -0.61 -19.03 7.46
C GLU A 59 -2.14 -19.07 7.33
N SER A 60 -2.73 -20.26 7.14
CA SER A 60 -4.18 -20.41 7.08
C SER A 60 -4.88 -19.96 8.36
N ASN A 61 -4.30 -20.25 9.53
CA ASN A 61 -4.85 -19.81 10.81
C ASN A 61 -4.77 -18.28 10.95
N ARG A 62 -3.63 -17.67 10.59
CA ARG A 62 -3.47 -16.21 10.60
C ARG A 62 -4.52 -15.51 9.75
N ILE A 63 -4.80 -15.99 8.53
CA ILE A 63 -5.83 -15.40 7.67
C ILE A 63 -7.23 -15.52 8.29
N LYS A 64 -7.53 -16.64 8.96
CA LYS A 64 -8.80 -16.80 9.68
C LYS A 64 -8.92 -15.86 10.86
N GLU A 65 -7.84 -15.69 11.62
CA GLU A 65 -7.79 -14.74 12.74
C GLU A 65 -8.04 -13.31 12.25
N ILE A 66 -7.34 -12.89 11.19
CA ILE A 66 -7.56 -11.58 10.54
C ILE A 66 -9.02 -11.40 10.11
N ALA A 67 -9.60 -12.39 9.43
CA ALA A 67 -10.98 -12.32 8.98
C ALA A 67 -11.98 -12.22 10.15
N GLN A 68 -11.73 -12.98 11.24
CA GLN A 68 -12.54 -12.92 12.45
C GLN A 68 -12.42 -11.57 13.16
N GLU A 69 -11.21 -11.04 13.28
CA GLU A 69 -10.94 -9.73 13.89
C GLU A 69 -11.50 -8.58 13.06
N SER A 70 -11.69 -8.78 11.76
CA SER A 70 -12.19 -7.77 10.82
C SER A 70 -13.69 -7.88 10.54
N ALA A 71 -14.33 -8.93 11.04
CA ALA A 71 -15.75 -9.18 10.80
C ALA A 71 -16.60 -7.99 11.27
N GLY A 72 -17.32 -7.37 10.33
CA GLY A 72 -18.18 -6.22 10.59
C GLY A 72 -17.44 -4.88 10.74
N LYS A 73 -16.11 -4.84 10.56
CA LYS A 73 -15.38 -3.57 10.47
C LYS A 73 -15.51 -2.96 9.08
N SER A 74 -15.60 -1.64 9.04
CA SER A 74 -15.42 -0.82 7.84
C SER A 74 -14.18 0.04 8.02
N TYR A 75 -13.53 0.40 6.91
CA TYR A 75 -12.44 1.36 6.92
C TYR A 75 -12.92 2.65 6.28
N ASP A 76 -12.48 3.79 6.83
CA ASP A 76 -12.68 5.09 6.22
C ASP A 76 -11.76 5.25 5.00
N ILE A 77 -10.57 4.65 5.10
CA ILE A 77 -9.49 4.82 4.14
C ILE A 77 -8.74 3.51 3.90
N VAL A 78 -8.44 3.22 2.63
CA VAL A 78 -7.44 2.22 2.24
C VAL A 78 -6.25 2.92 1.60
N LEU A 79 -5.06 2.70 2.15
CA LEU A 79 -3.79 3.16 1.59
C LEU A 79 -3.00 1.94 1.15
N THR A 80 -2.65 1.83 -0.12
CA THR A 80 -2.00 0.63 -0.66
C THR A 80 -0.71 0.97 -1.38
N ASP A 81 0.30 0.13 -1.19
CA ASP A 81 1.42 0.04 -2.12
C ASP A 81 0.88 -0.31 -3.52
N MET A 82 1.57 0.15 -4.54
CA MET A 82 1.45 -0.37 -5.90
C MET A 82 1.93 -1.83 -5.98
N MET A 83 3.07 -2.13 -5.36
CA MET A 83 3.80 -3.39 -5.54
C MET A 83 3.83 -4.18 -4.24
N PHE A 84 3.16 -5.33 -4.18
CA PHE A 84 3.20 -6.19 -3.00
C PHE A 84 2.89 -7.64 -3.40
N PRO A 85 3.22 -8.64 -2.55
CA PRO A 85 3.02 -10.04 -2.88
C PRO A 85 1.56 -10.47 -2.78
N LEU A 86 1.23 -11.57 -3.49
CA LEU A 86 -0.08 -12.21 -3.40
C LEU A 86 -0.35 -12.73 -1.99
N GLY A 87 0.65 -13.32 -1.34
CA GLY A 87 0.47 -14.01 -0.07
C GLY A 87 -0.02 -15.46 -0.22
N PRO A 88 -0.32 -16.14 0.89
CA PRO A 88 -0.59 -17.56 0.91
C PRO A 88 -2.00 -17.91 0.39
N GLY A 89 -2.12 -19.00 -0.37
CA GLY A 89 -3.44 -19.62 -0.62
C GLY A 89 -4.21 -19.18 -1.85
N ILE A 90 -3.66 -18.27 -2.64
CA ILE A 90 -4.19 -17.95 -3.97
C ILE A 90 -3.69 -19.00 -4.97
N ILE A 91 -4.20 -20.23 -4.86
CA ILE A 91 -3.78 -21.36 -5.71
C ILE A 91 -4.49 -21.32 -7.08
N ASN A 92 -5.66 -20.66 -7.18
CA ASN A 92 -6.48 -20.67 -8.38
C ASN A 92 -6.19 -19.54 -9.39
N LEU A 93 -5.36 -18.53 -9.04
CA LEU A 93 -4.96 -17.47 -9.98
C LEU A 93 -3.66 -17.79 -10.74
N THR A 94 -2.98 -18.85 -10.33
CA THR A 94 -1.65 -19.19 -10.85
C THR A 94 -1.66 -20.64 -11.29
N ARG A 95 -1.31 -20.94 -12.55
CA ARG A 95 -0.90 -22.32 -12.88
C ARG A 95 0.27 -22.68 -11.98
N GLU A 96 0.26 -23.89 -11.41
CA GLU A 96 1.34 -24.36 -10.53
C GLU A 96 2.70 -24.06 -11.16
N GLY A 97 3.49 -23.17 -10.53
CA GLY A 97 4.85 -22.82 -10.92
C GLY A 97 5.05 -21.51 -11.71
N GLU A 98 4.00 -20.80 -12.14
CA GLU A 98 4.17 -19.59 -12.98
C GLU A 98 4.33 -18.27 -12.20
N TYR A 99 3.88 -18.21 -10.94
CA TYR A 99 3.98 -17.00 -10.12
C TYR A 99 4.46 -17.33 -8.72
N GLN A 100 5.48 -16.63 -8.25
CA GLN A 100 5.98 -16.80 -6.89
C GLN A 100 5.12 -15.98 -5.92
N ARG A 101 4.58 -16.63 -4.89
CA ARG A 101 3.67 -15.99 -3.90
C ARG A 101 4.30 -14.83 -3.12
N HIS A 102 5.63 -14.77 -3.11
CA HIS A 102 6.44 -13.78 -2.40
C HIS A 102 7.05 -12.72 -3.32
N GLU A 103 6.88 -12.85 -4.63
CA GLU A 103 7.31 -11.80 -5.56
C GLU A 103 6.32 -10.63 -5.52
N GLU A 104 6.86 -9.42 -5.52
CA GLU A 104 6.06 -8.20 -5.67
C GLU A 104 5.36 -8.20 -7.04
N GLN A 105 4.07 -7.90 -7.02
CA GLN A 105 3.23 -7.78 -8.20
C GLN A 105 2.49 -6.44 -8.16
N PRO A 106 2.09 -5.86 -9.31
CA PRO A 106 1.41 -4.57 -9.38
C PRO A 106 -0.06 -4.65 -8.94
N LEU A 107 -0.28 -5.08 -7.70
CA LEU A 107 -1.60 -5.41 -7.16
C LEU A 107 -2.35 -4.19 -6.62
N GLY A 108 -1.69 -3.05 -6.41
CA GLY A 108 -2.32 -1.83 -5.89
C GLY A 108 -3.53 -1.36 -6.69
N TYR A 109 -3.49 -1.47 -8.02
CA TYR A 109 -4.63 -1.17 -8.88
C TYR A 109 -5.83 -2.07 -8.62
N ALA A 110 -5.59 -3.39 -8.57
CA ALA A 110 -6.65 -4.36 -8.28
C ALA A 110 -7.20 -4.17 -6.87
N MET A 111 -6.33 -3.80 -5.93
CA MET A 111 -6.71 -3.52 -4.56
C MET A 111 -7.61 -2.28 -4.45
N ALA A 112 -7.27 -1.20 -5.15
CA ALA A 112 -8.09 0.00 -5.20
C ALA A 112 -9.49 -0.26 -5.78
N LEU A 113 -9.57 -1.02 -6.89
CA LEU A 113 -10.86 -1.41 -7.48
C LEU A 113 -11.70 -2.26 -6.51
N TYR A 114 -11.06 -3.19 -5.79
CA TYR A 114 -11.76 -4.04 -4.85
C TYR A 114 -12.20 -3.28 -3.59
N ALA A 115 -11.37 -2.39 -3.04
CA ALA A 115 -11.74 -1.50 -1.94
C ALA A 115 -12.94 -0.62 -2.33
N ALA A 116 -12.93 -0.05 -3.53
CA ALA A 116 -14.05 0.74 -4.04
C ALA A 116 -15.34 -0.10 -4.16
N LYS A 117 -15.23 -1.35 -4.63
CA LYS A 117 -16.35 -2.30 -4.66
C LYS A 117 -16.91 -2.59 -3.25
N GLN A 118 -16.07 -2.57 -2.22
CA GLN A 118 -16.49 -2.71 -0.83
C GLN A 118 -17.01 -1.41 -0.20
N GLY A 119 -17.09 -0.33 -0.97
CA GLY A 119 -17.63 0.95 -0.53
C GLY A 119 -16.69 1.76 0.35
N ILE A 120 -15.37 1.53 0.25
CA ILE A 120 -14.38 2.31 0.99
C ILE A 120 -14.36 3.76 0.45
N PRO A 121 -14.65 4.79 1.27
CA PRO A 121 -14.82 6.16 0.77
C PRO A 121 -13.57 6.77 0.13
N LEU A 122 -12.40 6.58 0.73
CA LEU A 122 -11.14 7.18 0.28
C LEU A 122 -10.08 6.11 0.04
N ILE A 123 -9.42 6.17 -1.12
CA ILE A 123 -8.45 5.16 -1.53
C ILE A 123 -7.21 5.85 -2.11
N GLY A 124 -6.06 5.62 -1.49
CA GLY A 124 -4.77 6.12 -1.94
C GLY A 124 -3.88 4.98 -2.41
N ILE A 125 -3.27 5.11 -3.59
CA ILE A 125 -2.18 4.22 -4.02
C ILE A 125 -0.88 5.01 -3.95
N LEU A 126 0.12 4.51 -3.23
CA LEU A 126 1.43 5.15 -3.13
C LEU A 126 2.52 4.21 -3.62
N THR A 127 3.33 4.69 -4.56
CA THR A 127 4.51 3.99 -5.04
C THR A 127 5.79 4.73 -4.67
N ASP A 128 6.82 3.97 -4.30
CA ASP A 128 8.20 4.43 -4.19
C ASP A 128 8.98 4.21 -5.50
N MET A 129 8.34 3.65 -6.53
CA MET A 129 8.95 3.40 -7.82
C MET A 129 9.15 4.69 -8.61
N ASN A 130 10.34 4.86 -9.18
CA ASN A 130 10.56 5.83 -10.23
C ASN A 130 9.71 5.49 -11.47
N HIS A 131 9.18 6.48 -12.19
CA HIS A 131 8.41 6.22 -13.43
C HIS A 131 9.21 5.49 -14.51
N HIS A 132 10.55 5.53 -14.46
CA HIS A 132 11.45 4.75 -15.31
C HIS A 132 11.64 3.29 -14.83
N ALA A 133 11.17 2.94 -13.63
CA ALA A 133 11.34 1.60 -13.05
C ALA A 133 10.53 0.52 -13.81
N GLY A 134 9.48 0.91 -14.53
CA GLY A 134 8.77 -0.01 -15.42
C GLY A 134 7.46 0.54 -15.96
N PRO A 135 6.80 -0.22 -16.86
CA PRO A 135 5.56 0.22 -17.51
C PRO A 135 4.45 0.59 -16.52
N ILE A 136 4.30 -0.18 -15.43
CA ILE A 136 3.27 0.09 -14.42
C ILE A 136 3.54 1.42 -13.70
N ALA A 137 4.77 1.67 -13.24
CA ALA A 137 5.14 2.95 -12.62
C ALA A 137 4.93 4.12 -13.60
N ALA A 138 5.27 3.96 -14.87
CA ALA A 138 5.04 4.97 -15.90
C ALA A 138 3.56 5.32 -16.10
N THR A 139 2.62 4.39 -15.83
CA THR A 139 1.19 4.71 -15.97
C THR A 139 0.68 5.69 -14.92
N PHE A 140 1.41 5.96 -13.83
CA PHE A 140 1.03 7.01 -12.86
C PHE A 140 1.02 8.39 -13.52
N ASP A 141 1.88 8.63 -14.51
CA ASP A 141 1.93 9.91 -15.23
C ASP A 141 0.63 10.24 -15.99
N LEU A 142 -0.19 9.23 -16.28
CA LEU A 142 -1.51 9.42 -16.89
C LEU A 142 -2.51 10.09 -15.93
N PHE A 143 -2.24 10.05 -14.62
CA PHE A 143 -3.09 10.62 -13.57
C PHE A 143 -2.51 11.93 -13.00
N ARG A 144 -1.50 12.52 -13.65
CA ARG A 144 -1.00 13.85 -13.26
C ARG A 144 -1.96 14.91 -13.74
N ASN A 145 -2.33 15.82 -12.84
CA ASN A 145 -2.99 17.04 -13.23
C ASN A 145 -1.92 17.99 -13.81
N ARG A 146 -1.94 18.14 -15.15
CA ARG A 146 -0.97 18.98 -15.88
C ARG A 146 -1.01 20.46 -15.51
N ASP A 147 -2.12 20.91 -14.93
CA ASP A 147 -2.32 22.30 -14.53
C ASP A 147 -1.85 22.56 -13.08
N SER A 148 -1.38 21.53 -12.38
CA SER A 148 -0.83 21.65 -11.03
C SER A 148 0.61 21.12 -10.98
N GLU A 149 1.54 21.90 -10.43
CA GLU A 149 2.94 21.48 -10.31
C GLU A 149 3.11 20.21 -9.45
N HIS A 150 2.17 19.96 -8.53
CA HIS A 150 2.25 18.87 -7.54
C HIS A 150 0.94 18.08 -7.34
N GLY A 151 -0.12 18.37 -8.11
CA GLY A 151 -1.41 17.70 -7.94
C GLY A 151 -1.54 16.45 -8.81
N ARG A 152 -1.98 15.36 -8.20
CA ARG A 152 -2.55 14.21 -8.91
C ARG A 152 -4.04 14.42 -9.06
N GLU A 153 -4.60 14.01 -10.20
CA GLU A 153 -6.03 14.10 -10.45
C GLU A 153 -6.75 13.04 -9.62
N GLU A 154 -7.66 13.48 -8.76
CA GLU A 154 -8.59 12.59 -8.06
C GLU A 154 -9.68 12.13 -9.03
N PHE A 155 -10.09 10.87 -8.93
CA PHE A 155 -11.21 10.34 -9.69
C PHE A 155 -12.07 9.43 -8.82
N THR A 156 -13.24 9.05 -9.34
CA THR A 156 -14.21 8.25 -8.58
C THR A 156 -14.41 6.87 -9.18
N ILE A 157 -14.44 5.84 -8.34
CA ILE A 157 -14.84 4.48 -8.68
C ILE A 157 -15.90 4.06 -7.67
N ASN A 158 -17.12 3.74 -8.11
CA ASN A 158 -18.20 3.28 -7.20
C ASN A 158 -18.37 4.20 -5.98
N ASP A 159 -18.52 5.51 -6.22
CA ASP A 159 -18.61 6.59 -5.22
C ASP A 159 -17.39 6.76 -4.30
N SER A 160 -16.34 5.96 -4.48
CA SER A 160 -15.08 6.04 -3.75
C SER A 160 -14.14 7.02 -4.44
N LYS A 161 -13.54 7.94 -3.69
CA LYS A 161 -12.48 8.82 -4.20
C LYS A 161 -11.16 8.06 -4.25
N VAL A 162 -10.51 8.10 -5.40
CA VAL A 162 -9.24 7.42 -5.65
C VAL A 162 -8.19 8.43 -6.10
N ALA A 163 -6.99 8.35 -5.53
CA ALA A 163 -5.83 9.11 -5.97
C ALA A 163 -4.56 8.24 -5.97
N LEU A 164 -3.68 8.51 -6.93
CA LEU A 164 -2.46 7.75 -7.19
C LEU A 164 -1.26 8.68 -7.00
N PHE A 165 -0.33 8.30 -6.14
CA PHE A 165 0.81 9.11 -5.74
C PHE A 165 2.14 8.38 -5.92
N ASP A 166 3.15 9.14 -6.32
CA ASP A 166 4.56 8.79 -6.18
C ASP A 166 5.10 9.49 -4.93
N ASN A 167 6.08 8.91 -4.24
CA ASN A 167 6.76 9.58 -3.13
C ASN A 167 7.27 10.99 -3.46
N ARG A 168 7.60 11.26 -4.72
CA ARG A 168 8.05 12.55 -5.25
C ARG A 168 6.94 13.60 -5.34
N ASP A 169 5.67 13.21 -5.22
CA ASP A 169 4.55 14.15 -5.24
C ASP A 169 4.46 14.97 -3.94
N PHE A 170 5.22 14.59 -2.90
CA PHE A 170 5.21 15.27 -1.60
C PHE A 170 6.50 16.09 -1.40
N PRO A 171 6.38 17.34 -0.89
CA PRO A 171 7.54 18.18 -0.62
C PRO A 171 8.34 17.69 0.59
N GLU A 172 7.70 16.99 1.53
CA GLU A 172 8.36 16.28 2.61
C GLU A 172 8.64 14.83 2.20
N MET A 173 9.86 14.38 2.44
CA MET A 173 10.21 12.97 2.47
C MET A 173 10.60 12.60 3.88
N TYR A 174 10.39 11.34 4.22
CA TYR A 174 10.78 10.82 5.51
C TYR A 174 11.91 9.82 5.31
N LEU A 175 12.90 9.90 6.18
CA LEU A 175 14.00 8.97 6.26
C LEU A 175 13.84 8.16 7.55
N MET A 176 14.10 6.86 7.46
CA MET A 176 14.16 5.97 8.60
C MET A 176 15.61 5.54 8.82
N LYS A 177 16.11 5.73 10.05
CA LYS A 177 17.44 5.28 10.48
C LYS A 177 17.38 4.77 11.91
N ASP A 178 17.84 3.54 12.12
CA ASP A 178 17.86 2.90 13.45
C ASP A 178 16.49 2.92 14.16
N GLY A 179 15.40 2.82 13.39
CA GLY A 179 14.02 2.86 13.89
C GLY A 179 13.52 4.26 14.28
N SER A 180 14.28 5.31 13.97
CA SER A 180 13.87 6.71 14.16
C SER A 180 13.51 7.36 12.83
N LEU A 181 12.33 7.98 12.79
CA LEU A 181 11.84 8.74 11.65
C LEU A 181 12.35 10.18 11.70
N THR A 182 12.93 10.66 10.60
CA THR A 182 13.35 12.07 10.43
C THR A 182 12.75 12.64 9.16
N GLU A 183 12.17 13.85 9.26
CA GLU A 183 11.63 14.59 8.13
C GLU A 183 12.76 15.33 7.39
N GLN A 184 12.74 15.27 6.06
CA GLN A 184 13.68 15.96 5.19
C GLN A 184 12.97 16.55 3.96
N ALA A 185 13.37 17.75 3.54
CA ALA A 185 12.80 18.38 2.36
C ALA A 185 13.24 17.69 1.04
N SER A 186 12.29 17.48 0.12
CA SER A 186 12.44 16.73 -1.14
C SER A 186 13.52 17.23 -2.09
N TRP A 187 13.70 18.55 -2.15
CA TRP A 187 14.67 19.21 -3.05
C TRP A 187 16.14 18.90 -2.73
N ARG A 188 16.45 18.32 -1.56
CA ARG A 188 17.82 17.93 -1.19
C ARG A 188 18.31 16.63 -1.85
N LEU A 189 17.43 15.88 -2.52
CA LEU A 189 17.78 14.65 -3.25
C LEU A 189 17.79 14.86 -4.77
N SER A 190 18.29 16.03 -5.22
CA SER A 190 18.17 16.61 -6.58
C SER A 190 18.60 15.74 -7.77
N ASP A 191 19.22 14.61 -7.51
CA ASP A 191 19.60 13.56 -8.42
C ASP A 191 18.81 12.30 -8.03
N GLY A 192 17.52 12.31 -8.36
CA GLY A 192 16.50 11.31 -7.99
C GLY A 192 16.76 9.85 -8.41
N GLU A 193 17.97 9.54 -8.89
CA GLU A 193 18.47 8.17 -9.06
C GLU A 193 19.29 7.69 -7.84
N SER A 194 19.94 8.59 -7.10
CA SER A 194 20.93 8.26 -6.07
C SER A 194 20.34 7.95 -4.69
N ALA A 195 19.14 8.46 -4.40
CA ALA A 195 18.62 8.52 -3.03
C ALA A 195 17.57 7.45 -2.67
N LEU A 196 17.06 6.71 -3.67
CA LEU A 196 16.15 5.59 -3.45
C LEU A 196 16.88 4.29 -3.05
N TYR A 197 18.21 4.25 -3.12
CA TYR A 197 18.99 3.02 -2.92
C TYR A 197 20.27 3.24 -2.11
N GLN A 198 20.16 3.65 -0.84
CA GLN A 198 21.24 3.40 0.12
C GLN A 198 20.91 2.18 0.97
N ARG A 199 21.25 0.99 0.44
CA ARG A 199 21.10 -0.33 1.08
C ARG A 199 22.35 -0.73 1.90
N GLU A 200 22.93 0.17 2.67
CA GLU A 200 24.01 -0.21 3.61
C GLU A 200 23.51 -0.21 5.05
N ALA A 201 23.96 -1.17 5.85
CA ALA A 201 23.60 -1.29 7.26
C ALA A 201 24.06 -0.02 8.01
N GLY A 202 23.10 0.82 8.41
CA GLY A 202 23.31 2.12 9.05
C GLY A 202 23.06 3.34 8.15
N ALA A 203 22.64 3.14 6.89
CA ALA A 203 22.25 4.22 5.98
C ALA A 203 20.78 4.64 6.20
N GLU A 204 20.50 5.93 5.96
CA GLU A 204 19.15 6.49 5.95
C GLU A 204 18.38 5.94 4.74
N VAL A 205 17.19 5.39 4.97
CA VAL A 205 16.35 4.85 3.89
C VAL A 205 15.11 5.71 3.75
N THR A 206 14.81 6.14 2.52
CA THR A 206 13.57 6.85 2.19
C THR A 206 12.37 5.94 2.44
N VAL A 207 11.41 6.44 3.21
CA VAL A 207 10.13 5.76 3.48
C VAL A 207 8.96 6.49 2.86
N LYS A 208 7.85 5.79 2.74
CA LYS A 208 6.63 6.30 2.14
C LYS A 208 5.98 7.39 2.99
N ASN A 209 5.60 8.48 2.33
CA ASN A 209 4.91 9.59 2.97
C ASN A 209 3.40 9.32 3.07
N TRP A 210 3.01 8.39 3.94
CA TRP A 210 1.60 8.04 4.14
C TRP A 210 0.75 9.21 4.65
N LYS A 211 1.36 10.12 5.43
CA LYS A 211 0.69 11.33 5.92
C LYS A 211 0.34 12.29 4.77
N GLY A 212 1.24 12.45 3.81
CA GLY A 212 1.01 13.25 2.61
C GLY A 212 -0.16 12.71 1.79
N VAL A 213 -0.21 11.38 1.59
CA VAL A 213 -1.33 10.71 0.90
C VAL A 213 -2.65 10.96 1.62
N LEU A 214 -2.66 10.81 2.95
CA LEU A 214 -3.84 11.06 3.77
C LEU A 214 -4.33 12.51 3.67
N GLY A 215 -3.41 13.48 3.79
CA GLY A 215 -3.73 14.90 3.67
C GLY A 215 -4.33 15.24 2.29
N ALA A 216 -3.69 14.74 1.23
CA ALA A 216 -4.15 14.93 -0.13
C ALA A 216 -5.57 14.40 -0.37
N LEU A 217 -5.87 13.16 0.07
CA LEU A 217 -7.21 12.57 -0.08
C LEU A 217 -8.31 13.36 0.65
N ARG A 218 -7.95 13.95 1.79
CA ARG A 218 -8.86 14.73 2.64
C ARG A 218 -9.01 16.19 2.20
N GLY A 219 -8.10 16.68 1.35
CA GLY A 219 -8.04 18.09 0.93
C GLY A 219 -7.55 19.02 2.05
N ASP A 220 -6.70 18.49 2.94
CA ASP A 220 -6.06 19.22 4.05
C ASP A 220 -4.74 19.90 3.61
#